data_AF-A0A3Q9QTR5-F1
#
_entry.id   AF-A0A3Q9QTR5-F1
#
_cell.length_a   1.000
_cell.length_b   1.000
_cell.length_c   1.000
_cell.angle_alpha   90.00
_cell.angle_beta   90.00
_cell.angle_gamma   90.00
#
_symmetry.space_group_name_H-M   'P 1'
#
loop_
_entity.id
_entity.type
_entity.pdbx_description
1 polymer ?
#
loop_
_entity_poly.entity_id
_entity_poly.type
_entity_poly.pdbx_seq_one_letter_code
_entity_poly.pdbx_strand_id
1 'polypeptide(L)' 'MKFITVLFFILCVILFLGSGKYFADVKRPGVYPPKQILKSRALVCAFGGGICLLIALMFSYFS' A
#
# COMPACT_ATOMS: atom_id res chain seq x y z
N MET A 1 -10.69 10.56 -17.53
CA MET A 1 -10.93 9.62 -16.40
C MET A 1 -9.98 8.44 -16.45
N LYS A 2 -9.94 7.65 -17.54
CA LYS A 2 -9.13 6.42 -17.68
C LYS A 2 -7.65 6.52 -17.27
N PHE A 3 -6.93 7.57 -17.69
CA PHE A 3 -5.52 7.76 -17.28
C PHE A 3 -5.35 7.92 -15.77
N ILE A 4 -6.22 8.71 -15.12
CA ILE A 4 -6.20 8.93 -13.68
C ILE A 4 -6.49 7.60 -12.96
N THR A 5 -7.48 6.84 -13.44
CA THR A 5 -7.81 5.51 -12.91
C THR A 5 -6.60 4.57 -12.95
N VAL A 6 -5.88 4.51 -14.08
CA VAL A 6 -4.66 3.70 -14.22
C VAL A 6 -3.55 4.17 -13.27
N LEU A 7 -3.37 5.48 -13.10
CA LEU A 7 -2.38 6.03 -12.16
C LEU A 7 -2.66 5.59 -10.71
N PHE A 8 -3.93 5.65 -10.28
CA PHE A 8 -4.32 5.19 -8.95
C PHE A 8 -4.13 3.69 -8.76
N PHE A 9 -4.39 2.87 -9.80
CA PHE A 9 -4.08 1.43 -9.74
C PHE A 9 -2.57 1.16 -9.60
N ILE A 10 -1.72 1.90 -10.32
CA ILE A 10 -0.26 1.76 -10.20
C ILE A 10 0.20 2.15 -8.79
N LEU A 11 -0.29 3.28 -8.26
CA LEU A 11 0.03 3.73 -6.89
C LEU A 11 -0.41 2.71 -5.84
N CYS A 12 -1.59 2.13 -6.00
CA CYS A 12 -2.11 1.08 -5.14
C CYS A 12 -1.15 -0.13 -5.09
N VAL A 13 -0.69 -0.62 -6.24
CA VAL A 13 0.26 -1.75 -6.32
C VAL A 13 1.57 -1.42 -5.61
N ILE A 14 2.13 -0.23 -5.83
CA ILE A 14 3.38 0.21 -5.18
C ILE A 14 3.22 0.22 -3.65
N LEU A 15 2.10 0.73 -3.14
CA LEU A 15 1.82 0.80 -1.71
C LEU A 15 1.66 -0.60 -1.09
N PHE A 16 0.98 -1.52 -1.77
CA PHE A 16 0.87 -2.90 -1.31
C PHE A 16 2.21 -3.65 -1.32
N LEU A 17 3.04 -3.44 -2.34
CA LEU A 17 4.40 -3.99 -2.37
C LEU A 17 5.26 -3.44 -1.22
N GLY A 18 5.17 -2.12 -0.94
CA GLY A 18 5.81 -1.50 0.20
C GLY A 18 5.35 -2.10 1.53
N SER A 19 4.04 -2.28 1.70
CA SER A 19 3.46 -2.94 2.88
C SER A 19 3.98 -4.38 3.04
N GLY A 20 3.99 -5.17 1.96
CA GLY A 20 4.52 -6.53 1.95
C GLY A 20 6.00 -6.59 2.35
N LYS A 21 6.82 -5.65 1.88
CA LYS A 21 8.23 -5.54 2.26
C LYS A 21 8.39 -5.31 3.76
N TYR A 22 7.66 -4.34 4.34
CA TYR A 22 7.71 -4.08 5.77
C TYR A 22 7.17 -5.25 6.60
N PHE A 23 6.14 -5.95 6.11
CA PHE A 23 5.61 -7.14 6.76
C PHE A 23 6.61 -8.30 6.77
N ALA A 24 7.36 -8.49 5.67
CA ALA A 24 8.45 -9.47 5.62
C ALA A 24 9.59 -9.10 6.57
N ASP A 25 9.94 -7.82 6.67
CA ASP A 25 10.99 -7.33 7.58
C ASP A 25 10.62 -7.54 9.07
N VAL A 26 9.34 -7.47 9.44
CA VAL A 26 8.88 -7.75 10.83
C VAL A 26 9.19 -9.19 11.29
N LYS A 27 9.18 -10.15 10.36
CA LYS A 27 9.41 -11.57 10.67
C LYS A 27 10.88 -11.88 10.94
N ARG A 28 11.81 -11.03 10.50
CA ARG A 28 13.24 -11.22 10.67
C ARG A 28 13.66 -10.94 12.14
N PRO A 29 14.55 -11.76 12.74
CA PRO A 29 15.10 -11.52 14.06
C PRO A 29 16.13 -10.38 14.03
N GLY A 30 16.27 -9.63 15.14
CA GLY A 30 17.31 -8.60 15.28
C GLY A 30 17.18 -7.38 14.36
N VAL A 31 16.03 -7.18 13.70
CA VAL A 31 15.87 -6.11 12.72
C VAL A 31 15.74 -4.74 13.36
N TYR A 32 16.51 -3.80 12.81
CA TYR A 32 16.31 -2.36 12.96
C TYR A 32 15.71 -1.78 11.68
N PRO A 33 14.70 -0.88 11.76
CA PRO A 33 14.09 -0.31 12.96
C PRO A 33 13.19 -1.30 13.73
N PRO A 34 12.84 -1.02 15.00
CA PRO A 34 11.99 -1.87 15.84
C PRO A 34 10.72 -2.37 15.15
N LYS A 35 10.30 -3.60 15.48
CA LYS A 35 9.14 -4.27 14.85
C LYS A 35 7.85 -3.45 14.91
N GLN A 36 7.64 -2.67 15.96
CA GLN A 36 6.48 -1.77 16.08
C GLN A 36 6.47 -0.71 14.97
N ILE A 37 7.63 -0.14 14.65
CA ILE A 37 7.78 0.87 13.59
C ILE A 37 7.54 0.23 12.23
N LEU A 38 8.08 -0.96 11.99
CA LEU A 38 7.85 -1.71 10.74
C LEU A 38 6.37 -2.07 10.57
N LYS A 39 5.69 -2.51 11.63
CA LYS A 39 4.24 -2.77 11.62
C LYS A 39 3.43 -1.50 11.32
N SER A 40 3.78 -0.38 11.95
CA SER A 40 3.11 0.91 11.69
C SER A 40 3.31 1.34 10.23
N ARG A 41 4.52 1.24 9.67
CA ARG A 41 4.78 1.52 8.25
C ARG A 41 4.01 0.59 7.33
N ALA A 42 3.97 -0.71 7.63
CA ALA A 42 3.19 -1.69 6.87
C ALA A 42 1.69 -1.35 6.87
N LEU A 43 1.14 -0.95 8.03
CA LEU A 43 -0.25 -0.53 8.18
C LEU A 43 -0.54 0.74 7.39
N VAL A 44 0.29 1.77 7.50
CA VAL A 44 0.12 3.03 6.75
C VAL A 44 0.14 2.77 5.24
N CYS A 45 1.09 1.96 4.76
CA CYS A 45 1.14 1.57 3.36
C CYS A 45 -0.10 0.75 2.93
N ALA A 46 -0.57 -0.18 3.76
CA ALA A 46 -1.76 -0.99 3.46
C ALA A 46 -3.03 -0.14 3.41
N PHE A 47 -3.24 0.73 4.39
CA PHE A 47 -4.37 1.67 4.42
C PHE A 47 -4.33 2.64 3.25
N GLY A 48 -3.15 3.23 2.98
CA GLY A 48 -2.96 4.10 1.82
C GLY A 48 -3.27 3.37 0.51
N GLY A 49 -2.79 2.14 0.35
CA GLY A 49 -3.08 1.30 -0.82
C GLY A 49 -4.56 0.97 -0.96
N GLY A 50 -5.24 0.66 0.16
CA GLY A 50 -6.68 0.40 0.20
C GLY A 50 -7.52 1.63 -0.19
N ILE A 51 -7.18 2.81 0.30
CA ILE A 51 -7.84 4.07 -0.09
C ILE A 51 -7.62 4.34 -1.58
N CYS A 52 -6.39 4.17 -2.07
CA CYS A 52 -6.04 4.35 -3.47
C CYS A 52 -6.83 3.39 -4.38
N LEU A 53 -6.99 2.13 -3.97
CA LEU A 53 -7.78 1.12 -4.66
C LEU A 53 -9.26 1.51 -4.71
N LEU A 54 -9.81 1.98 -3.59
CA LEU A 54 -11.22 2.35 -3.49
C LEU A 54 -11.54 3.52 -4.41
N ILE A 55 -10.66 4.53 -4.46
CA ILE A 55 -10.78 5.67 -5.41
C ILE A 55 -10.67 5.18 -6.85
N ALA A 56 -9.71 4.30 -7.15
CA ALA A 56 -9.56 3.72 -8.49
C ALA A 56 -10.82 2.98 -8.94
N LEU A 57 -11.42 2.17 -8.05
CA LEU A 57 -12.66 1.45 -8.32
C LEU A 57 -13.84 2.39 -8.57
N MET A 58 -13.99 3.44 -7.76
CA MET A 58 -15.05 4.44 -7.99
C MET A 58 -14.87 5.08 -9.37
N PHE A 59 -13.67 5.55 -9.71
CA PHE A 59 -13.40 6.14 -11.02
C PHE A 59 -13.53 5.15 -12.17
N SER A 60 -13.26 3.86 -11.95
CA SER A 60 -13.47 2.82 -12.96
C SER A 60 -14.94 2.52 -13.19
N TYR A 61 -15.80 2.67 -12.17
CA TYR A 61 -17.23 2.40 -12.27
C TYR A 61 -17.99 3.54 -12.97
N PHE A 62 -17.56 4.79 -12.75
CA PHE A 62 -18.20 5.98 -13.32
C PHE A 62 -17.60 6.45 -14.66
N SER A 63 -16.56 5.79 -15.17
CA SER A 63 -15.85 6.15 -16.43
C SER A 63 -16.17 5.22 -17.58
#